data_AF-A0A0D7BQ20-F1
#
_entry.id   AF-A0A0D7BQ20-F1
#
_cell.length_a   1.000
_cell.length_b   1.000
_cell.length_c   1.000
_cell.angle_alpha   90.00
_cell.angle_beta   90.00
_cell.angle_gamma   90.00
#
_symmetry.space_group_name_H-M   'P 1'
#
loop_
_entity.id
_entity.type
_entity.pdbx_description
1 polymer ?
#
loop_
_entity_poly.entity_id
_entity_poly.type
_entity_poly.pdbx_seq_one_letter_code
_entity_poly.pdbx_strand_id
1 'polypeptide(L)'
;MEVGVGAKHWSDEEKTRLFNWLMGPGQDDHWNALRATKNSCLRDCSIQVFGNKKTYQALKGCYERNFNLFKQIYALEAWCHQSGNAAPMDGLSETERLKEYERRLNSARKVGCDVGSIIPRTVDNWHQLGWYRLFYTRWHGDPATTKPVQHRQSMAPPSGGDSHDVDLDDNGMDYNDPNLQALANSHEPISFVHAPPAPPPPPPPQIHHNHSQPSHQPLPPQVHSLAPSHSHSAPPHSQPPSSLTQLPPPPPPPPMHHTMPMSPGFAPQTPFSPEGHGLMMPPPAVNALMQYLQTKTLTAKSKLDYLRRREEREERDSQRRKETERLDSDRKKAELDFNIQVAQQKEKTDRAIEILQNQSMDPSIKAAAGEYLKKMFSND
;
A
#
# COMPACT_ATOMS: atom_id res chain seq x y z
N MET A 1 -22.72 26.88 22.78
CA MET A 1 -22.73 26.36 21.39
C MET A 1 -21.71 27.15 20.62
N GLU A 2 -20.54 26.56 20.40
CA GLU A 2 -19.41 27.17 19.68
C GLU A 2 -19.72 27.12 18.18
N VAL A 3 -19.79 28.28 17.54
CA VAL A 3 -20.15 28.40 16.12
C VAL A 3 -18.98 27.87 15.30
N GLY A 4 -19.19 26.72 14.65
CA GLY A 4 -18.20 26.02 13.85
C GLY A 4 -17.75 26.83 12.64
N VAL A 5 -16.67 27.60 12.81
CA VAL A 5 -15.89 28.14 11.69
C VAL A 5 -15.39 26.96 10.87
N GLY A 6 -15.67 27.00 9.56
CA GLY A 6 -15.69 25.85 8.66
C GLY A 6 -14.55 24.84 8.84
N ALA A 7 -14.95 23.57 8.83
CA ALA A 7 -14.16 22.34 9.04
C ALA A 7 -12.99 22.08 8.04
N LYS A 8 -12.36 23.13 7.50
CA LYS A 8 -11.38 23.02 6.41
C LYS A 8 -9.93 22.93 6.88
N HIS A 9 -9.62 23.32 8.11
CA HIS A 9 -8.25 23.29 8.64
C HIS A 9 -8.13 22.27 9.77
N TRP A 10 -7.08 21.46 9.70
CA TRP A 10 -6.73 20.50 10.74
C TRP A 10 -5.97 21.24 11.83
N SER A 11 -6.53 21.25 13.05
CA SER A 11 -5.80 21.79 14.20
C SER A 11 -4.65 20.86 14.58
N ASP A 12 -3.66 21.37 15.30
CA ASP A 12 -2.53 20.55 15.75
C ASP A 12 -2.98 19.54 16.81
N GLU A 13 -4.00 19.85 17.62
CA GLU A 13 -4.63 18.90 18.55
C GLU A 13 -5.35 17.76 17.79
N GLU A 14 -6.02 18.06 16.68
CA GLU A 14 -6.67 17.03 15.83
C GLU A 14 -5.63 16.11 15.19
N LYS A 15 -4.54 16.67 14.65
CA LYS A 15 -3.42 15.89 14.09
C LYS A 15 -2.74 15.04 15.16
N THR A 16 -2.48 15.61 16.34
CA THR A 16 -1.89 14.88 17.47
C THR A 16 -2.75 13.70 17.88
N ARG A 17 -4.07 13.88 17.98
CA ARG A 17 -5.01 12.77 18.25
C ARG A 17 -4.98 11.70 17.17
N LEU A 18 -4.96 12.10 15.89
CA LEU A 18 -4.85 11.18 14.76
C LEU A 18 -3.55 10.36 14.83
N PHE A 19 -2.39 11.02 14.99
CA PHE A 19 -1.09 10.34 15.00
C PHE A 19 -0.91 9.45 16.22
N ASN A 20 -1.31 9.90 17.40
CA ASN A 20 -1.23 9.08 18.62
C ASN A 20 -2.14 7.85 18.54
N TRP A 21 -3.34 7.97 17.97
CA TRP A 21 -4.21 6.80 17.80
C TRP A 21 -3.64 5.80 16.79
N LEU A 22 -3.08 6.29 15.68
CA LEU A 22 -2.55 5.44 14.62
C LEU A 22 -1.27 4.70 15.00
N MET A 23 -0.40 5.33 15.79
CA MET A 23 0.99 4.89 15.93
C MET A 23 1.64 5.34 17.25
N GLY A 24 0.83 5.77 18.22
CA GLY A 24 1.26 6.06 19.58
C GLY A 24 1.86 4.84 20.30
N PRO A 25 2.48 5.05 21.48
CA PRO A 25 2.90 3.95 22.33
C PRO A 25 1.75 2.99 22.65
N GLY A 26 1.96 1.68 22.51
CA GLY A 26 0.94 0.66 22.75
C GLY A 26 -0.15 0.53 21.66
N GLN A 27 -0.05 1.28 20.56
CA GLN A 27 -0.98 1.21 19.43
C GLN A 27 -0.42 0.37 18.27
N ASP A 28 0.24 -0.75 18.58
CA ASP A 28 0.89 -1.61 17.60
C ASP A 28 -0.11 -2.23 16.63
N ASP A 29 -1.29 -2.60 17.12
CA ASP A 29 -2.38 -3.16 16.30
C ASP A 29 -2.90 -2.15 15.28
N HIS A 30 -3.10 -0.89 15.68
CA HIS A 30 -3.51 0.17 14.75
C HIS A 30 -2.42 0.48 13.73
N TRP A 31 -1.15 0.47 14.14
CA TRP A 31 -0.02 0.65 13.22
C TRP A 31 0.06 -0.47 12.19
N ASN A 32 -0.11 -1.71 12.62
CA ASN A 32 -0.15 -2.88 11.74
C ASN A 32 -1.34 -2.83 10.79
N ALA A 33 -2.53 -2.49 11.30
CA ALA A 33 -3.73 -2.31 10.48
C ALA A 33 -3.58 -1.16 9.46
N LEU A 34 -2.91 -0.06 9.83
CA LEU A 34 -2.65 1.06 8.93
C LEU A 34 -1.80 0.64 7.73
N ARG A 35 -0.84 -0.27 7.94
CA ARG A 35 0.02 -0.82 6.87
C ARG A 35 -0.70 -1.87 6.03
N ALA A 36 -1.44 -2.78 6.65
CA ALA A 36 -2.10 -3.89 5.95
C ALA A 36 -3.40 -3.46 5.25
N THR A 37 -4.28 -2.75 5.97
CA THR A 37 -5.65 -2.42 5.55
C THR A 37 -5.98 -0.95 5.84
N LYS A 38 -5.12 -0.05 5.35
CA LYS A 38 -5.18 1.42 5.55
C LYS A 38 -6.61 2.01 5.55
N ASN A 39 -7.44 1.68 4.56
CA ASN A 39 -8.78 2.25 4.44
C ASN A 39 -9.72 1.84 5.58
N SER A 40 -9.64 0.58 6.04
CA SER A 40 -10.47 0.09 7.16
C SER A 40 -10.01 0.73 8.47
N CYS A 41 -8.71 0.71 8.75
CA CYS A 41 -8.11 1.35 9.92
C CYS A 41 -8.52 2.84 10.05
N LEU A 42 -8.51 3.60 8.95
CA LEU A 42 -8.90 5.01 8.99
C LEU A 42 -10.42 5.23 9.15
N ARG A 43 -11.27 4.27 8.78
CA ARG A 43 -12.70 4.31 9.10
C ARG A 43 -12.91 4.12 10.60
N ASP A 44 -12.22 3.18 11.21
CA ASP A 44 -12.29 2.93 12.64
C ASP A 44 -11.79 4.16 13.42
N CYS A 45 -10.69 4.77 12.98
CA CYS A 45 -10.19 6.03 13.56
C CYS A 45 -11.22 7.16 13.50
N SER A 46 -11.88 7.34 12.35
CA SER A 46 -12.93 8.35 12.16
C SER A 46 -14.05 8.20 13.20
N ILE A 47 -14.46 6.95 13.46
CA ILE A 47 -15.51 6.64 14.44
C ILE A 47 -15.00 6.87 15.86
N GLN A 48 -13.88 6.25 16.23
CA GLN A 48 -13.41 6.21 17.62
C GLN A 48 -12.85 7.56 18.11
N VAL A 49 -12.08 8.26 17.27
CA VAL A 49 -11.35 9.47 17.68
C VAL A 49 -12.16 10.73 17.39
N PHE A 50 -12.90 10.74 16.29
CA PHE A 50 -13.59 11.93 15.80
C PHE A 50 -15.11 11.83 15.81
N GLY A 51 -15.70 10.69 16.22
CA GLY A 51 -17.15 10.52 16.26
C GLY A 51 -17.81 10.79 14.89
N ASN A 52 -17.16 10.37 13.80
CA ASN A 52 -17.55 10.64 12.41
C ASN A 52 -17.57 12.12 11.98
N LYS A 53 -17.01 13.04 12.77
CA LYS A 53 -16.88 14.47 12.37
C LYS A 53 -15.85 14.68 11.25
N LYS A 54 -14.90 13.76 11.07
CA LYS A 54 -13.88 13.79 10.01
C LYS A 54 -13.96 12.48 9.23
N THR A 55 -14.22 12.55 7.93
CA THR A 55 -14.34 11.35 7.09
C THR A 55 -13.01 10.61 6.95
N TYR A 56 -13.04 9.29 6.75
CA TYR A 56 -11.81 8.50 6.54
C TYR A 56 -10.96 9.03 5.37
N GLN A 57 -11.58 9.62 4.34
CA GLN A 57 -10.86 10.26 3.22
C GLN A 57 -10.10 11.52 3.67
N ALA A 58 -10.70 12.34 4.55
CA ALA A 58 -10.04 13.50 5.13
C ALA A 58 -8.86 13.08 6.01
N LEU A 59 -9.03 12.01 6.81
CA LEU A 59 -7.96 11.43 7.63
C LEU A 59 -6.82 10.91 6.74
N LYS A 60 -7.14 10.17 5.68
CA LYS A 60 -6.16 9.67 4.70
C LYS A 60 -5.35 10.80 4.10
N GLY A 61 -6.01 11.82 3.56
CA GLY A 61 -5.32 12.98 2.96
C GLY A 61 -4.55 13.82 3.97
N CYS A 62 -4.95 13.83 5.25
CA CYS A 62 -4.18 14.46 6.32
C CYS A 62 -2.91 13.66 6.61
N TYR A 63 -3.04 12.35 6.84
CA TYR A 63 -1.92 11.46 7.14
C TYR A 63 -0.89 11.45 6.00
N GLU A 64 -1.31 11.27 4.75
CA GLU A 64 -0.37 11.17 3.61
C GLU A 64 0.42 12.46 3.37
N ARG A 65 -0.21 13.64 3.53
CA ARG A 65 0.50 14.92 3.45
C ARG A 65 1.52 15.08 4.58
N ASN A 66 1.13 14.75 5.81
CA ASN A 66 2.05 14.84 6.95
C ASN A 66 3.15 13.77 6.89
N PHE A 67 2.87 12.60 6.32
CA PHE A 67 3.88 11.57 6.10
C PHE A 67 4.93 12.01 5.05
N ASN A 68 4.52 12.69 3.98
CA ASN A 68 5.46 13.31 3.04
C ASN A 68 6.28 14.43 3.70
N LEU A 69 5.65 15.23 4.56
CA LEU A 69 6.34 16.26 5.35
C LEU A 69 7.37 15.63 6.31
N PHE A 70 7.03 14.52 6.96
CA PHE A 70 7.97 13.73 7.74
C PHE A 70 9.18 13.29 6.92
N LYS A 71 8.99 12.76 5.69
CA LYS A 71 10.12 12.35 4.82
C LYS A 71 11.06 13.52 4.51
N GLN A 72 10.53 14.72 4.28
CA GLN A 72 11.33 15.92 4.03
C GLN A 72 12.13 16.36 5.26
N ILE A 73 11.49 16.35 6.44
CA ILE A 73 12.17 16.63 7.72
C ILE A 73 13.22 15.54 8.00
N TYR A 74 12.91 14.28 7.73
CA TYR A 74 13.84 13.17 7.88
C TYR A 74 15.07 13.31 6.98
N ALA A 75 14.89 13.69 5.71
CA ALA A 75 16.00 13.96 4.79
C ALA A 75 16.90 15.09 5.31
N LEU A 76 16.31 16.18 5.84
CA LEU A 76 17.04 17.26 6.50
C LEU A 76 17.85 16.75 7.69
N GLU A 77 17.23 15.98 8.58
CA GLU A 77 17.88 15.43 9.77
C GLU A 77 19.03 14.49 9.40
N ALA A 78 18.81 13.58 8.44
CA ALA A 78 19.86 12.68 7.94
C ALA A 78 21.06 13.46 7.36
N TRP A 79 20.80 14.52 6.60
CA TRP A 79 21.85 15.41 6.10
C TRP A 79 22.58 16.15 7.24
N CYS A 80 21.87 16.64 8.27
CA CYS A 80 22.49 17.30 9.42
C CYS A 80 23.44 16.37 10.18
N HIS A 81 23.06 15.11 10.35
CA HIS A 81 23.92 14.09 10.96
C HIS A 81 25.18 13.82 10.11
N GLN A 82 25.04 13.69 8.80
CA GLN A 82 26.17 13.44 7.88
C GLN A 82 27.13 14.63 7.77
N SER A 83 26.61 15.85 7.83
CA SER A 83 27.40 17.08 7.72
C SER A 83 28.09 17.49 9.03
N GLY A 84 27.94 16.71 10.10
CA GLY A 84 28.46 17.07 11.44
C GLY A 84 27.78 18.30 12.03
N ASN A 85 26.64 18.69 11.48
CA ASN A 85 25.92 19.92 11.79
C ASN A 85 24.70 19.66 12.71
N ALA A 86 24.70 18.49 13.38
CA ALA A 86 23.67 18.04 14.30
C ALA A 86 23.85 18.65 15.70
N ALA A 87 24.04 19.97 15.76
CA ALA A 87 24.09 20.66 17.05
C ALA A 87 22.75 20.46 17.79
N PRO A 88 22.76 20.12 19.09
CA PRO A 88 21.54 20.00 19.87
C PRO A 88 20.75 21.30 19.81
N MET A 89 19.46 21.19 19.49
CA MET A 89 18.54 22.34 19.46
C MET A 89 17.89 22.59 20.83
N ASP A 90 18.09 21.66 21.77
CA ASP A 90 17.55 21.73 23.13
C ASP A 90 18.21 22.88 23.91
N GLY A 91 17.39 23.78 24.46
CA GLY A 91 17.84 24.93 25.25
C GLY A 91 18.02 26.22 24.46
N LEU A 92 17.91 26.21 23.13
CA LEU A 92 17.89 27.44 22.33
C LEU A 92 16.54 28.16 22.44
N SER A 93 16.57 29.49 22.44
CA SER A 93 15.34 30.28 22.31
C SER A 93 14.61 29.97 21.00
N GLU A 94 13.30 30.18 20.94
CA GLU A 94 12.52 29.96 19.71
C GLU A 94 13.12 30.71 18.50
N THR A 95 13.54 31.96 18.71
CA THR A 95 14.14 32.78 17.65
C THR A 95 15.46 32.20 17.15
N GLU A 96 16.33 31.72 18.04
CA GLU A 96 17.61 31.10 17.66
C GLU A 96 17.39 29.77 16.94
N ARG A 97 16.46 28.96 17.43
CA ARG A 97 16.10 27.67 16.84
C ARG A 97 15.53 27.82 15.44
N LEU A 98 14.67 28.82 15.21
CA LEU A 98 14.14 29.13 13.88
C LEU A 98 15.24 29.60 12.91
N LYS A 99 16.16 30.47 13.37
CA LYS A 99 17.31 30.92 12.57
C LYS A 99 18.22 29.75 12.20
N GLU A 100 18.44 28.83 13.12
CA GLU A 100 19.27 27.66 12.89
C GLU A 100 18.61 26.66 11.92
N TYR A 101 17.29 26.41 12.04
CA TYR A 101 16.56 25.62 11.03
C TYR A 101 16.59 26.27 9.65
N GLU A 102 16.48 27.60 9.56
CA GLU A 102 16.61 28.33 8.29
C GLU A 102 18.00 28.15 7.66
N ARG A 103 19.06 28.28 8.45
CA ARG A 103 20.44 28.05 8.02
C ARG A 103 20.65 26.62 7.51
N ARG A 104 20.15 25.62 8.25
CA ARG A 104 20.24 24.19 7.89
C ARG A 104 19.48 23.90 6.60
N LEU A 105 18.24 24.38 6.47
CA LEU A 105 17.43 24.20 5.26
C LEU A 105 18.08 24.82 4.02
N ASN A 106 18.61 26.04 4.13
CA ASN A 106 19.29 26.70 3.00
C ASN A 106 20.56 25.93 2.58
N SER A 107 21.31 25.42 3.55
CA SER A 107 22.51 24.62 3.30
C SER A 107 22.17 23.27 2.65
N ALA A 108 21.13 22.58 3.14
CA ALA A 108 20.64 21.32 2.60
C ALA A 108 20.15 21.46 1.14
N ARG A 109 19.38 22.52 0.84
CA ARG A 109 18.93 22.81 -0.53
C ARG A 109 20.11 23.07 -1.47
N LYS A 110 21.14 23.77 -1.00
CA LYS A 110 22.33 24.09 -1.81
C LYS A 110 23.09 22.83 -2.27
N VAL A 111 23.03 21.74 -1.50
CA VAL A 111 23.65 20.45 -1.86
C VAL A 111 22.68 19.48 -2.56
N GLY A 112 21.47 19.94 -2.91
CA GLY A 112 20.47 19.11 -3.58
C GLY A 112 19.76 18.10 -2.67
N CYS A 113 19.76 18.30 -1.35
CA CYS A 113 18.97 17.47 -0.45
C CYS A 113 17.46 17.70 -0.68
N ASP A 114 16.67 16.62 -0.74
CA ASP A 114 15.23 16.67 -1.01
C ASP A 114 14.40 17.10 0.22
N VAL A 115 14.65 18.32 0.70
CA VAL A 115 13.89 18.93 1.79
C VAL A 115 12.61 19.63 1.31
N GLY A 116 12.39 19.70 -0.01
CA GLY A 116 11.24 20.36 -0.62
C GLY A 116 11.05 21.83 -0.19
N SER A 117 9.78 22.25 -0.11
CA SER A 117 9.37 23.62 0.23
C SER A 117 9.03 23.81 1.71
N ILE A 118 9.64 23.03 2.62
CA ILE A 118 9.37 23.14 4.06
C ILE A 118 9.95 24.42 4.64
N ILE A 119 9.25 25.03 5.59
CA ILE A 119 9.67 26.26 6.27
C ILE A 119 10.20 25.95 7.68
N PRO A 120 11.12 26.77 8.24
CA PRO A 120 11.72 26.54 9.56
C PRO A 120 10.70 26.32 10.68
N ARG A 121 9.62 27.12 10.67
CA ARG A 121 8.53 27.02 11.66
C ARG A 121 7.83 25.66 11.64
N THR A 122 7.69 25.05 10.47
CA THR A 122 7.06 23.74 10.35
C THR A 122 7.94 22.65 10.94
N VAL A 123 9.24 22.69 10.66
CA VAL A 123 10.21 21.76 11.25
C VAL A 123 10.17 21.90 12.77
N ASP A 124 10.25 23.14 13.26
CA ASP A 124 10.22 23.40 14.71
C ASP A 124 8.97 22.85 15.39
N ASN A 125 7.78 23.16 14.84
CA ASN A 125 6.51 22.67 15.40
C ASN A 125 6.44 21.14 15.43
N TRP A 126 6.99 20.47 14.41
CA TRP A 126 7.05 19.00 14.36
C TRP A 126 7.91 18.38 15.47
N HIS A 127 9.00 19.04 15.86
CA HIS A 127 9.83 18.61 16.99
C HIS A 127 9.16 18.93 18.32
N GLN A 128 8.61 20.13 18.48
CA GLN A 128 7.92 20.57 19.71
C GLN A 128 6.72 19.68 20.06
N LEU A 129 5.91 19.31 19.07
CA LEU A 129 4.76 18.42 19.25
C LEU A 129 5.16 16.94 19.37
N GLY A 130 6.44 16.61 19.24
CA GLY A 130 6.94 15.24 19.29
C GLY A 130 6.55 14.37 18.10
N TRP A 131 5.92 14.94 17.07
CA TRP A 131 5.50 14.19 15.88
C TRP A 131 6.69 13.61 15.13
N TYR A 132 7.79 14.37 14.99
CA TYR A 132 8.98 13.85 14.34
C TYR A 132 9.49 12.58 15.05
N ARG A 133 9.62 12.63 16.37
CA ARG A 133 10.05 11.47 17.18
C ARG A 133 9.09 10.29 17.04
N LEU A 134 7.79 10.54 17.03
CA LEU A 134 6.76 9.52 16.89
C LEU A 134 6.87 8.79 15.54
N PHE A 135 6.94 9.56 14.44
CA PHE A 135 7.12 9.01 13.09
C PHE A 135 8.47 8.31 12.95
N TYR A 136 9.56 8.92 13.41
CA TYR A 136 10.90 8.35 13.35
C TYR A 136 10.98 6.99 14.05
N THR A 137 10.50 6.91 15.29
CA THR A 137 10.54 5.68 16.10
C THR A 137 9.76 4.56 15.42
N ARG A 138 8.63 4.86 14.80
CA ARG A 138 7.79 3.87 14.12
C ARG A 138 8.33 3.47 12.75
N TRP A 139 8.95 4.41 12.04
CA TRP A 139 9.54 4.16 10.74
C TRP A 139 10.85 3.35 10.84
N HIS A 140 11.67 3.62 11.85
CA HIS A 140 12.98 2.99 12.06
C HIS A 140 13.03 1.88 13.13
N GLY A 141 12.08 1.86 14.06
CA GLY A 141 12.08 0.91 15.18
C GLY A 141 11.41 -0.43 14.90
N ASP A 142 10.76 -0.61 13.74
CA ASP A 142 10.22 -1.90 13.31
C ASP A 142 11.24 -2.60 12.39
N PRO A 143 11.85 -3.72 12.83
CA PRO A 143 12.75 -4.52 12.00
C PRO A 143 12.11 -4.99 10.69
N ALA A 144 10.78 -5.08 10.64
CA ALA A 144 10.05 -5.49 9.45
C ALA A 144 10.01 -4.39 8.35
N THR A 145 10.16 -3.10 8.69
CA THR A 145 10.18 -1.99 7.72
C THR A 145 11.57 -1.48 7.40
N THR A 146 12.56 -1.78 8.24
CA THR A 146 13.95 -1.39 8.06
C THR A 146 14.86 -2.60 7.87
N LYS A 147 14.51 -3.49 6.93
CA LYS A 147 15.59 -4.20 6.23
C LYS A 147 16.49 -3.08 5.68
N PRO A 148 17.77 -3.00 6.08
CA PRO A 148 18.65 -1.96 5.60
C PRO A 148 18.59 -2.02 4.08
N VAL A 149 18.06 -0.98 3.45
CA VAL A 149 18.21 -0.80 2.02
C VAL A 149 19.71 -0.72 1.85
N GLN A 150 20.33 -1.83 1.45
CA GLN A 150 21.70 -1.83 0.98
C GLN A 150 21.70 -0.88 -0.20
N HIS A 151 22.05 0.37 0.08
CA HIS A 151 22.41 1.31 -0.94
C HIS A 151 23.57 0.62 -1.65
N ARG A 152 23.30 0.03 -2.82
CA ARG A 152 24.33 -0.49 -3.72
C ARG A 152 25.22 0.70 -4.04
N GLN A 153 26.24 0.92 -3.20
CA GLN A 153 27.38 1.68 -3.60
C GLN A 153 27.88 0.98 -4.86
N SER A 154 27.78 1.69 -5.99
CA SER A 154 28.43 1.33 -7.24
C SER A 154 29.94 1.25 -6.99
N MET A 155 30.37 0.13 -6.41
CA MET A 155 31.74 -0.31 -6.44
C MET A 155 31.94 -0.99 -7.79
N ALA A 156 32.92 -0.47 -8.52
CA ALA A 156 33.40 -1.00 -9.79
C ALA A 156 33.60 -2.52 -9.73
N PRO A 157 33.41 -3.24 -10.85
CA PRO A 157 33.50 -4.70 -10.86
C PRO A 157 34.95 -5.14 -10.59
N PRO A 158 35.22 -5.99 -9.57
CA PRO A 158 36.43 -6.76 -9.56
C PRO A 158 36.23 -7.95 -10.51
N SER A 159 37.17 -8.11 -11.45
CA SER A 159 37.27 -9.29 -12.29
C SER A 159 37.53 -10.53 -11.42
N GLY A 160 36.78 -11.61 -11.73
CA GLY A 160 37.19 -12.99 -11.51
C GLY A 160 36.95 -13.54 -10.09
N GLY A 161 35.99 -14.44 -9.98
CA GLY A 161 35.81 -15.22 -8.74
C GLY A 161 34.48 -15.96 -8.70
N ASP A 162 34.57 -17.22 -9.07
CA ASP A 162 33.57 -18.28 -8.97
C ASP A 162 32.91 -18.39 -7.57
N SER A 163 31.64 -18.84 -7.59
CA SER A 163 30.87 -19.51 -6.53
C SER A 163 30.06 -18.72 -5.48
N HIS A 164 28.86 -19.30 -5.25
CA HIS A 164 27.89 -19.19 -4.15
C HIS A 164 26.78 -18.12 -4.16
N ASP A 165 25.62 -18.56 -4.66
CA ASP A 165 24.35 -18.69 -3.91
C ASP A 165 24.15 -17.76 -2.70
N VAL A 166 23.36 -16.70 -2.89
CA VAL A 166 22.62 -16.01 -1.82
C VAL A 166 21.38 -15.32 -2.39
N ASP A 167 20.21 -15.86 -2.01
CA ASP A 167 18.91 -15.22 -2.03
C ASP A 167 18.95 -13.83 -1.36
N LEU A 168 18.56 -12.79 -2.10
CA LEU A 168 18.24 -11.49 -1.53
C LEU A 168 17.01 -10.90 -2.24
N ASP A 169 15.91 -10.91 -1.48
CA ASP A 169 14.69 -10.11 -1.67
C ASP A 169 15.03 -8.67 -2.10
N ASP A 170 14.52 -8.26 -3.27
CA ASP A 170 14.49 -6.85 -3.66
C ASP A 170 13.05 -6.35 -3.74
N ASN A 171 12.84 -5.30 -2.95
CA ASN A 171 11.59 -4.72 -2.54
C ASN A 171 11.59 -3.28 -3.07
N GLY A 172 10.56 -2.88 -3.82
CA GLY A 172 10.26 -1.47 -4.09
C GLY A 172 10.76 -0.94 -5.43
N MET A 173 9.96 -1.12 -6.48
CA MET A 173 10.08 -0.34 -7.71
C MET A 173 9.69 1.12 -7.43
N ASP A 174 10.68 1.99 -7.27
CA ASP A 174 10.53 3.43 -7.37
C ASP A 174 10.39 3.80 -8.86
N TYR A 175 9.27 4.41 -9.24
CA TYR A 175 8.87 4.59 -10.65
C TYR A 175 9.40 5.89 -11.29
N ASN A 176 10.48 6.46 -10.78
CA ASN A 176 10.94 7.78 -11.23
C ASN A 176 12.48 7.89 -11.29
N ASP A 177 13.11 7.17 -12.23
CA ASP A 177 14.53 7.36 -12.56
C ASP A 177 14.69 7.93 -14.00
N PRO A 178 15.16 9.18 -14.17
CA PRO A 178 15.45 9.77 -15.47
C PRO A 178 16.76 9.26 -16.12
N ASN A 179 17.47 8.30 -15.52
CA ASN A 179 18.83 7.92 -15.94
C ASN A 179 18.91 6.71 -16.90
N LEU A 180 17.78 6.13 -17.34
CA LEU A 180 17.77 5.02 -18.30
C LEU A 180 18.15 5.42 -19.74
N GLN A 181 18.45 6.69 -20.01
CA GLN A 181 18.85 7.17 -21.33
C GLN A 181 20.38 7.16 -21.55
N ALA A 182 21.19 6.96 -20.50
CA ALA A 182 22.65 7.03 -20.58
C ALA A 182 23.36 5.69 -20.91
N LEU A 183 22.66 4.54 -20.87
CA LEU A 183 23.30 3.23 -21.12
C LEU A 183 23.34 2.78 -22.59
N ALA A 184 22.87 3.61 -23.54
CA ALA A 184 22.77 3.22 -24.95
C ALA A 184 24.09 3.23 -25.75
N ASN A 185 25.26 3.49 -25.12
CA ASN A 185 26.52 3.76 -25.82
C ASN A 185 27.70 2.82 -25.50
N SER A 186 27.49 1.59 -25.00
CA SER A 186 28.58 0.60 -24.88
C SER A 186 28.40 -0.53 -25.89
N HIS A 187 29.24 -0.51 -26.92
CA HIS A 187 29.29 -1.42 -28.06
C HIS A 187 30.40 -2.46 -27.80
N GLU A 188 30.05 -3.72 -27.56
CA GLU A 188 30.96 -4.88 -27.62
C GLU A 188 30.22 -6.01 -28.38
N PRO A 189 30.79 -6.56 -29.47
CA PRO A 189 30.11 -7.55 -30.30
C PRO A 189 30.32 -8.97 -29.78
N ILE A 190 29.30 -9.56 -29.15
CA ILE A 190 29.28 -10.99 -28.81
C ILE A 190 28.66 -11.77 -29.97
N SER A 191 29.47 -12.66 -30.57
CA SER A 191 29.05 -13.61 -31.60
C SER A 191 28.27 -14.76 -30.94
N PHE A 192 27.04 -15.02 -31.39
CA PHE A 192 26.27 -16.18 -30.94
C PHE A 192 25.83 -17.08 -32.10
N VAL A 193 26.15 -18.35 -31.92
CA VAL A 193 25.87 -19.50 -32.77
C VAL A 193 24.36 -19.81 -32.78
N HIS A 194 23.82 -20.11 -33.96
CA HIS A 194 22.40 -20.44 -34.19
C HIS A 194 21.99 -21.73 -33.48
N ALA A 195 20.91 -21.68 -32.69
CA ALA A 195 20.16 -22.85 -32.23
C ALA A 195 18.79 -22.92 -32.94
N PRO A 196 18.29 -24.12 -33.27
CA PRO A 196 17.04 -24.29 -34.04
C PRO A 196 15.78 -24.00 -33.18
N PRO A 197 14.66 -23.62 -33.83
CA PRO A 197 13.43 -23.24 -33.15
C PRO A 197 12.66 -24.43 -32.56
N ALA A 198 12.06 -24.21 -31.39
CA ALA A 198 11.20 -25.18 -30.70
C ALA A 198 9.81 -25.31 -31.36
N PRO A 199 9.15 -26.48 -31.26
CA PRO A 199 7.84 -26.74 -31.84
C PRO A 199 6.69 -26.04 -31.08
N PRO A 200 5.55 -25.78 -31.75
CA PRO A 200 4.41 -25.06 -31.16
C PRO A 200 3.59 -25.92 -30.18
N PRO A 201 2.94 -25.28 -29.17
CA PRO A 201 2.12 -25.97 -28.17
C PRO A 201 0.73 -26.38 -28.72
N PRO A 202 0.10 -27.42 -28.15
CA PRO A 202 -1.21 -27.93 -28.57
C PRO A 202 -2.38 -27.05 -28.09
N PRO A 203 -3.54 -27.12 -28.79
CA PRO A 203 -4.71 -26.30 -28.48
C PRO A 203 -5.48 -26.79 -27.23
N PRO A 204 -6.16 -25.88 -26.50
CA PRO A 204 -6.91 -26.21 -25.30
C PRO A 204 -8.26 -26.91 -25.60
N PRO A 205 -8.74 -27.79 -24.70
CA PRO A 205 -9.99 -28.52 -24.88
C PRO A 205 -11.22 -27.63 -24.65
N GLN A 206 -12.20 -27.73 -25.55
CA GLN A 206 -13.50 -27.08 -25.42
C GLN A 206 -14.41 -27.86 -24.46
N ILE A 207 -14.96 -27.17 -23.46
CA ILE A 207 -15.92 -27.72 -22.51
C ILE A 207 -17.32 -27.20 -22.88
N HIS A 208 -18.15 -28.09 -23.42
CA HIS A 208 -19.59 -27.85 -23.61
C HIS A 208 -20.31 -27.87 -22.25
N HIS A 209 -20.94 -26.76 -21.87
CA HIS A 209 -21.92 -26.75 -20.77
C HIS A 209 -23.34 -26.76 -21.34
N ASN A 210 -24.01 -27.89 -21.13
CA ASN A 210 -25.42 -28.12 -21.42
C ASN A 210 -26.22 -27.75 -20.16
N HIS A 211 -27.12 -26.77 -20.25
CA HIS A 211 -27.97 -26.33 -19.14
C HIS A 211 -29.42 -26.77 -19.41
N SER A 212 -29.97 -27.62 -18.54
CA SER A 212 -31.38 -27.99 -18.54
C SER A 212 -31.90 -27.98 -17.10
N GLN A 213 -32.92 -27.15 -16.89
CA GLN A 213 -33.85 -27.12 -15.76
C GLN A 213 -34.63 -28.46 -15.66
N PRO A 214 -35.21 -28.86 -14.49
CA PRO A 214 -36.48 -28.27 -14.02
C PRO A 214 -36.78 -28.25 -12.49
N SER A 215 -37.62 -27.29 -12.13
CA SER A 215 -38.80 -27.24 -11.23
C SER A 215 -39.00 -28.09 -9.94
N HIS A 216 -39.42 -27.38 -8.86
CA HIS A 216 -40.55 -27.62 -7.91
C HIS A 216 -40.28 -27.72 -6.37
N GLN A 217 -40.91 -26.78 -5.62
CA GLN A 217 -41.63 -26.86 -4.30
C GLN A 217 -40.88 -27.16 -2.96
N PRO A 218 -41.49 -26.93 -1.76
CA PRO A 218 -42.57 -26.00 -1.33
C PRO A 218 -42.29 -25.20 0.00
N LEU A 219 -43.17 -24.22 0.31
CA LEU A 219 -43.22 -23.38 1.53
C LEU A 219 -43.78 -24.10 2.79
N PRO A 220 -43.41 -23.66 4.01
CA PRO A 220 -44.13 -23.98 5.26
C PRO A 220 -45.13 -22.88 5.72
N PRO A 221 -46.06 -23.20 6.66
CA PRO A 221 -47.30 -22.44 6.87
C PRO A 221 -47.21 -21.29 7.88
N GLN A 222 -48.05 -20.27 7.67
CA GLN A 222 -48.28 -19.13 8.56
C GLN A 222 -49.19 -19.49 9.74
N VAL A 223 -48.74 -19.18 10.95
CA VAL A 223 -49.57 -19.09 12.16
C VAL A 223 -50.03 -17.65 12.37
N HIS A 224 -51.34 -17.50 12.54
CA HIS A 224 -52.02 -16.25 12.87
C HIS A 224 -51.74 -15.89 14.33
N SER A 225 -51.47 -14.61 14.62
CA SER A 225 -51.55 -14.08 15.98
C SER A 225 -52.06 -12.65 15.96
N LEU A 226 -53.05 -12.45 16.83
CA LEU A 226 -53.90 -11.29 16.99
C LEU A 226 -53.13 -10.06 17.50
N ALA A 227 -53.61 -8.88 17.11
CA ALA A 227 -53.16 -7.56 17.54
C ALA A 227 -53.16 -7.40 19.07
N PRO A 228 -52.43 -6.39 19.58
CA PRO A 228 -53.16 -5.19 19.99
C PRO A 228 -52.54 -3.87 19.53
N SER A 229 -53.45 -2.94 19.32
CA SER A 229 -53.31 -1.55 18.93
C SER A 229 -52.57 -0.73 19.99
N HIS A 230 -51.49 -0.05 19.59
CA HIS A 230 -50.98 1.11 20.32
C HIS A 230 -50.73 2.27 19.36
N SER A 231 -51.57 3.29 19.54
CA SER A 231 -51.50 4.60 18.93
C SER A 231 -50.31 5.37 19.51
N HIS A 232 -49.31 5.68 18.70
CA HIS A 232 -48.35 6.76 19.01
C HIS A 232 -48.12 7.64 17.80
N SER A 233 -48.38 8.93 18.04
CA SER A 233 -48.33 10.06 17.14
C SER A 233 -46.93 10.24 16.54
N ALA A 234 -46.86 10.32 15.21
CA ALA A 234 -45.67 10.72 14.48
C ALA A 234 -45.56 12.26 14.41
N PRO A 235 -44.35 12.85 14.55
CA PRO A 235 -44.13 14.26 14.24
C PRO A 235 -43.95 14.48 12.73
N PRO A 236 -44.17 15.71 12.22
CA PRO A 236 -44.18 16.00 10.79
C PRO A 236 -42.77 15.98 10.20
N HIS A 237 -42.63 15.24 9.10
CA HIS A 237 -41.41 15.14 8.31
C HIS A 237 -41.29 16.37 7.40
N SER A 238 -40.41 17.30 7.75
CA SER A 238 -40.05 18.43 6.89
C SER A 238 -39.03 17.96 5.83
N GLN A 239 -39.45 17.98 4.57
CA GLN A 239 -38.57 17.83 3.41
C GLN A 239 -37.67 19.07 3.27
N PRO A 240 -36.36 18.93 3.04
CA PRO A 240 -35.54 20.03 2.54
C PRO A 240 -35.62 20.11 1.00
N PRO A 241 -35.60 21.32 0.42
CA PRO A 241 -35.62 21.52 -1.02
C PRO A 241 -34.31 21.09 -1.67
N SER A 242 -34.41 20.32 -2.76
CA SER A 242 -33.29 19.97 -3.61
C SER A 242 -32.87 21.17 -4.45
N SER A 243 -31.86 21.91 -4.00
CA SER A 243 -31.20 22.95 -4.80
C SER A 243 -30.10 22.29 -5.64
N LEU A 244 -30.39 22.07 -6.93
CA LEU A 244 -29.40 21.76 -7.97
C LEU A 244 -28.37 22.89 -8.01
N THR A 245 -27.22 22.68 -7.36
CA THR A 245 -26.10 23.61 -7.43
C THR A 245 -25.31 23.29 -8.69
N GLN A 246 -25.57 24.06 -9.74
CA GLN A 246 -24.86 24.04 -11.00
C GLN A 246 -23.38 24.37 -10.72
N LEU A 247 -22.50 23.40 -10.97
CA LEU A 247 -21.04 23.58 -10.87
C LEU A 247 -20.59 24.64 -11.89
N PRO A 248 -19.81 25.65 -11.50
CA PRO A 248 -19.20 26.58 -12.46
C PRO A 248 -18.22 25.82 -13.37
N PRO A 249 -18.16 26.17 -14.67
CA PRO A 249 -17.23 25.54 -15.59
C PRO A 249 -15.77 25.79 -15.17
N PRO A 250 -14.86 24.85 -15.45
CA PRO A 250 -13.44 25.01 -15.13
C PRO A 250 -12.83 26.20 -15.89
N PRO A 251 -11.87 26.92 -15.27
CA PRO A 251 -11.18 28.03 -15.92
C PRO A 251 -10.39 27.56 -17.14
N PRO A 252 -10.27 28.38 -18.20
CA PRO A 252 -9.49 28.05 -19.38
C PRO A 252 -8.00 27.87 -19.03
N PRO A 253 -7.28 26.99 -19.74
CA PRO A 253 -5.85 26.79 -19.53
C PRO A 253 -5.06 28.09 -19.82
N PRO A 254 -3.97 28.35 -19.07
CA PRO A 254 -3.15 29.53 -19.28
C PRO A 254 -2.49 29.49 -20.68
N PRO A 255 -2.37 30.64 -21.37
CA PRO A 255 -1.69 30.72 -22.65
C PRO A 255 -0.21 30.35 -22.48
N MET A 256 0.22 29.32 -23.20
CA MET A 256 1.64 28.98 -23.30
C MET A 256 2.35 30.06 -24.13
N HIS A 257 2.91 31.07 -23.46
CA HIS A 257 3.86 31.98 -24.08
C HIS A 257 5.19 31.23 -24.29
N HIS A 258 5.36 30.63 -25.47
CA HIS A 258 6.67 30.23 -25.98
C HIS A 258 7.38 31.49 -26.51
N THR A 259 8.19 32.13 -25.67
CA THR A 259 9.18 33.13 -26.10
C THR A 259 10.40 32.38 -26.65
N MET A 260 10.41 32.15 -27.96
CA MET A 260 11.61 31.81 -28.71
C MET A 260 12.52 33.04 -28.80
N PRO A 261 13.83 32.95 -28.51
CA PRO A 261 14.78 34.02 -28.81
C PRO A 261 15.01 34.07 -30.32
N MET A 262 14.62 35.18 -30.97
CA MET A 262 14.93 35.43 -32.37
C MET A 262 16.40 35.82 -32.52
N SER A 263 17.16 35.02 -33.27
CA SER A 263 18.41 35.45 -33.90
C SER A 263 18.10 36.28 -35.16
N PRO A 264 18.84 37.36 -35.44
CA PRO A 264 18.71 38.11 -36.68
C PRO A 264 19.53 37.40 -37.77
N GLY A 265 18.87 36.87 -38.79
CA GLY A 265 19.51 36.16 -39.89
C GLY A 265 18.82 36.44 -41.22
N PHE A 266 19.50 37.19 -42.06
CA PHE A 266 19.28 37.51 -43.47
C PHE A 266 18.34 36.57 -44.26
N ALA A 267 17.36 37.17 -44.93
CA ALA A 267 16.66 36.57 -46.07
C ALA A 267 17.59 36.47 -47.29
N PRO A 268 17.42 35.43 -48.12
CA PRO A 268 17.00 35.73 -49.48
C PRO A 268 15.85 34.84 -49.97
N GLN A 269 15.04 35.42 -50.83
CA GLN A 269 13.93 34.80 -51.55
C GLN A 269 14.47 33.77 -52.56
N THR A 270 13.82 32.60 -52.65
CA THR A 270 13.83 31.80 -53.88
C THR A 270 12.47 31.19 -54.15
N PRO A 271 12.01 31.14 -55.42
CA PRO A 271 10.66 30.75 -55.79
C PRO A 271 10.51 29.23 -55.94
N PHE A 272 9.28 28.78 -55.71
CA PHE A 272 8.78 27.42 -55.91
C PHE A 272 9.03 26.88 -57.33
N SER A 273 9.44 25.61 -57.42
CA SER A 273 9.23 24.75 -58.59
C SER A 273 8.68 23.38 -58.15
N PRO A 274 7.66 22.83 -58.83
CA PRO A 274 7.07 21.54 -58.51
C PRO A 274 7.58 20.47 -59.49
N GLU A 275 8.62 19.73 -59.12
CA GLU A 275 8.97 18.50 -59.82
C GLU A 275 9.16 17.37 -58.81
N GLY A 276 8.49 16.23 -59.08
CA GLY A 276 8.51 15.03 -58.26
C GLY A 276 9.90 14.40 -58.25
N HIS A 277 10.71 14.79 -57.29
CA HIS A 277 11.99 14.15 -57.03
C HIS A 277 11.73 12.91 -56.17
N GLY A 278 11.81 11.75 -56.79
CA GLY A 278 11.91 10.48 -56.07
C GLY A 278 13.10 10.58 -55.12
N LEU A 279 12.83 10.70 -53.82
CA LEU A 279 13.84 10.73 -52.77
C LEU A 279 14.53 9.37 -52.71
N MET A 280 15.52 9.15 -53.60
CA MET A 280 16.48 8.07 -53.45
C MET A 280 17.30 8.38 -52.20
N MET A 281 16.91 7.75 -51.10
CA MET A 281 17.70 7.75 -49.86
C MET A 281 19.11 7.23 -50.18
N PRO A 282 20.17 7.95 -49.79
CA PRO A 282 21.53 7.50 -50.04
C PRO A 282 21.76 6.14 -49.35
N PRO A 283 22.45 5.18 -50.01
CA PRO A 283 22.71 3.84 -49.47
C PRO A 283 23.16 3.77 -47.99
N PRO A 284 24.01 4.66 -47.44
CA PRO A 284 24.35 4.63 -46.02
C PRO A 284 23.15 4.91 -45.09
N ALA A 285 22.18 5.71 -45.53
CA ALA A 285 20.98 5.98 -44.75
C ALA A 285 20.06 4.76 -44.64
N VAL A 286 20.00 3.93 -45.68
CA VAL A 286 19.26 2.66 -45.65
C VAL A 286 19.88 1.67 -44.67
N ASN A 287 21.22 1.56 -44.65
CA ASN A 287 21.92 0.69 -43.69
C ASN A 287 21.74 1.16 -42.23
N ALA A 288 21.80 2.47 -41.99
CA ALA A 288 21.55 3.02 -40.65
C ALA A 288 20.12 2.72 -40.18
N LEU A 289 19.13 2.85 -41.07
CA LEU A 289 17.74 2.50 -40.76
C LEU A 289 17.58 1.01 -40.44
N MET A 290 18.25 0.13 -41.19
CA MET A 290 18.20 -1.31 -40.96
C MET A 290 18.83 -1.70 -39.61
N GLN A 291 20.00 -1.14 -39.27
CA GLN A 291 20.63 -1.36 -37.96
C GLN A 291 19.77 -0.84 -36.80
N TYR A 292 19.14 0.32 -36.99
CA TYR A 292 18.21 0.88 -36.01
C TYR A 292 17.01 -0.04 -35.78
N LEU A 293 16.41 -0.58 -36.84
CA LEU A 293 15.29 -1.52 -36.74
C LEU A 293 15.69 -2.80 -36.01
N GLN A 294 16.84 -3.40 -36.34
CA GLN A 294 17.35 -4.59 -35.65
C GLN A 294 17.58 -4.33 -34.16
N THR A 295 18.19 -3.19 -33.82
CA THR A 295 18.42 -2.78 -32.44
C THR A 295 17.10 -2.62 -31.68
N LYS A 296 16.11 -1.95 -32.30
CA LYS A 296 14.79 -1.79 -31.70
C LYS A 296 14.08 -3.12 -31.46
N THR A 297 14.19 -4.07 -32.38
CA THR A 297 13.62 -5.42 -32.21
C THR A 297 14.28 -6.18 -31.06
N LEU A 298 15.61 -6.12 -30.93
CA LEU A 298 16.33 -6.76 -29.82
C LEU A 298 15.95 -6.15 -28.47
N THR A 299 15.92 -4.81 -28.37
CA THR A 299 15.51 -4.12 -27.14
C THR A 299 14.07 -4.46 -26.76
N ALA A 300 13.15 -4.52 -27.73
CA ALA A 300 11.77 -4.91 -27.48
C ALA A 300 11.67 -6.35 -26.95
N LYS A 301 12.44 -7.28 -27.52
CA LYS A 301 12.51 -8.68 -27.06
C LYS A 301 13.03 -8.77 -25.63
N SER A 302 14.15 -8.11 -25.31
CA SER A 302 14.71 -8.09 -23.96
C SER A 302 13.73 -7.50 -22.94
N LYS A 303 12.98 -6.46 -23.32
CA LYS A 303 11.95 -5.87 -22.46
C LYS A 303 10.79 -6.85 -22.20
N LEU A 304 10.35 -7.60 -23.21
CA LEU A 304 9.31 -8.62 -23.05
C LEU A 304 9.77 -9.78 -22.17
N ASP A 305 11.00 -10.25 -22.35
CA ASP A 305 11.56 -11.31 -21.49
C ASP A 305 11.71 -10.84 -20.04
N TYR A 306 12.08 -9.58 -19.82
CA TYR A 306 12.10 -8.98 -18.48
C TYR A 306 10.71 -8.93 -17.85
N LEU A 307 9.70 -8.48 -18.60
CA LEU A 307 8.31 -8.42 -18.10
C LEU A 307 7.79 -9.82 -17.77
N ARG A 308 8.07 -10.83 -18.59
CA ARG A 308 7.69 -12.23 -18.31
C ARG A 308 8.35 -12.76 -17.04
N ARG A 309 9.65 -12.54 -16.83
CA ARG A 309 10.36 -12.95 -15.60
C ARG A 309 9.88 -12.20 -14.37
N ARG A 310 9.41 -10.97 -14.53
CA ARG A 310 8.79 -10.19 -13.45
C ARG A 310 7.43 -10.78 -13.09
N GLU A 311 6.58 -11.05 -14.08
CA GLU A 311 5.27 -11.68 -13.89
C GLU A 311 5.39 -13.04 -13.21
N GLU A 312 6.36 -13.87 -13.61
CA GLU A 312 6.61 -15.18 -13.00
C GLU A 312 7.01 -15.07 -11.51
N ARG A 313 7.79 -14.04 -11.14
CA ARG A 313 8.13 -13.78 -9.72
C ARG A 313 6.91 -13.32 -8.93
N GLU A 314 6.13 -12.40 -9.49
CA GLU A 314 4.89 -11.92 -8.86
C GLU A 314 3.86 -13.05 -8.69
N GLU A 315 3.78 -13.97 -9.66
CA GLU A 315 2.93 -15.17 -9.57
C GLU A 315 3.41 -16.14 -8.48
N ARG A 316 4.71 -16.41 -8.39
CA ARG A 316 5.29 -17.28 -7.35
C ARG A 316 5.05 -16.73 -5.95
N ASP A 317 5.22 -15.43 -5.75
CA ASP A 317 4.95 -14.78 -4.46
C ASP A 317 3.45 -14.79 -4.12
N SER A 318 2.59 -14.60 -5.13
CA SER A 318 1.14 -14.72 -4.98
C SER A 318 0.73 -16.13 -4.56
N GLN A 319 1.34 -17.17 -5.14
CA GLN A 319 1.11 -18.57 -4.75
C GLN A 319 1.55 -18.84 -3.31
N ARG A 320 2.74 -18.39 -2.91
CA ARG A 320 3.24 -18.53 -1.52
C ARG A 320 2.30 -17.88 -0.50
N ARG A 321 1.75 -16.70 -0.81
CA ARG A 321 0.77 -16.01 0.06
C ARG A 321 -0.52 -16.82 0.21
N LYS A 322 -1.07 -17.32 -0.90
CA LYS A 322 -2.29 -18.15 -0.88
C LYS A 322 -2.07 -19.46 -0.11
N GLU A 323 -0.91 -20.10 -0.27
CA GLU A 323 -0.57 -21.33 0.45
C GLU A 323 -0.45 -21.07 1.97
N THR A 324 0.18 -19.97 2.36
CA THR A 324 0.30 -19.57 3.77
C THR A 324 -1.07 -19.28 4.40
N GLU A 325 -1.93 -18.56 3.68
CA GLU A 325 -3.30 -18.27 4.14
C GLU A 325 -4.14 -19.55 4.27
N ARG A 326 -3.97 -20.50 3.34
CA ARG A 326 -4.62 -21.81 3.41
C ARG A 326 -4.18 -22.60 4.64
N LEU A 327 -2.88 -22.66 4.92
CA LEU A 327 -2.34 -23.35 6.10
C LEU A 327 -2.85 -22.72 7.41
N ASP A 328 -2.93 -21.40 7.49
CA ASP A 328 -3.48 -20.74 8.69
C ASP A 328 -4.98 -21.01 8.87
N SER A 329 -5.73 -21.03 7.76
CA SER A 329 -7.15 -21.40 7.77
C SER A 329 -7.37 -22.84 8.23
N ASP A 330 -6.57 -23.78 7.72
CA ASP A 330 -6.64 -25.19 8.10
C ASP A 330 -6.28 -25.39 9.58
N ARG A 331 -5.25 -24.67 10.08
CA ARG A 331 -4.88 -24.68 11.51
C ARG A 331 -6.00 -24.16 12.40
N LYS A 332 -6.61 -23.02 12.06
CA LYS A 332 -7.73 -22.44 12.81
C LYS A 332 -8.94 -23.36 12.84
N LYS A 333 -9.21 -24.06 11.74
CA LYS A 333 -10.29 -25.06 11.68
C LYS A 333 -10.00 -26.25 12.59
N ALA A 334 -8.78 -26.77 12.58
CA ALA A 334 -8.38 -27.87 13.46
C ALA A 334 -8.48 -27.49 14.95
N GLU A 335 -8.10 -26.26 15.30
CA GLU A 335 -8.22 -25.74 16.67
C GLU A 335 -9.69 -25.60 17.09
N LEU A 336 -10.56 -25.13 16.20
CA LEU A 336 -12.00 -25.04 16.44
C LEU A 336 -12.62 -26.43 16.65
N ASP A 337 -12.29 -27.40 15.81
CA ASP A 337 -12.77 -28.78 15.91
C ASP A 337 -12.31 -29.43 17.23
N PHE A 338 -11.06 -29.20 17.63
CA PHE A 338 -10.53 -29.65 18.92
C PHE A 338 -11.29 -29.01 20.10
N ASN A 339 -11.49 -27.69 20.08
CA ASN A 339 -12.25 -26.99 21.12
C ASN A 339 -13.70 -27.49 21.23
N ILE A 340 -14.34 -27.81 20.11
CA ILE A 340 -15.68 -28.41 20.09
C ILE A 340 -15.67 -29.78 20.78
N GLN A 341 -14.67 -30.63 20.50
CA GLN A 341 -14.55 -31.94 21.14
C GLN A 341 -14.33 -31.82 22.65
N VAL A 342 -13.45 -30.92 23.09
CA VAL A 342 -13.20 -30.63 24.51
C VAL A 342 -14.49 -30.14 25.19
N ALA A 343 -15.22 -29.23 24.56
CA ALA A 343 -16.49 -28.72 25.10
C ALA A 343 -17.54 -29.83 25.25
N GLN A 344 -17.69 -30.70 24.23
CA GLN A 344 -18.61 -31.85 24.29
C GLN A 344 -18.20 -32.87 25.36
N GLN A 345 -16.90 -33.11 25.52
CA GLN A 345 -16.36 -34.01 26.53
C GLN A 345 -16.62 -33.48 27.94
N LYS A 346 -16.43 -32.17 28.13
CA LYS A 346 -16.77 -31.47 29.38
C LYS A 346 -18.27 -31.56 29.67
N GLU A 347 -19.14 -31.26 28.71
CA GLU A 347 -20.60 -31.35 28.88
C GLU A 347 -21.05 -32.75 29.31
N LYS A 348 -20.52 -33.80 28.68
CA LYS A 348 -20.81 -35.20 29.05
C LYS A 348 -20.34 -35.54 30.46
N THR A 349 -19.18 -35.02 30.85
CA THR A 349 -18.61 -35.20 32.20
C THR A 349 -19.49 -34.50 33.24
N ASP A 350 -19.85 -33.23 32.99
CA ASP A 350 -20.72 -32.43 33.86
C ASP A 350 -22.10 -33.11 34.03
N ARG A 351 -22.67 -33.64 32.94
CA ARG A 351 -23.95 -34.37 32.97
C ARG A 351 -23.88 -35.68 33.75
N ALA A 352 -22.78 -36.43 33.65
CA ALA A 352 -22.59 -37.65 34.43
C ALA A 352 -22.46 -37.34 35.93
N ILE A 353 -21.80 -36.23 36.30
CA ILE A 353 -21.72 -35.75 37.68
C ILE A 353 -23.12 -35.38 38.21
N GLU A 354 -23.92 -34.67 37.42
CA GLU A 354 -25.28 -34.30 37.80
C GLU A 354 -26.17 -35.52 38.09
N ILE A 355 -26.08 -36.57 37.25
CA ILE A 355 -26.80 -37.84 37.45
C ILE A 355 -26.44 -38.51 38.78
N LEU A 356 -25.15 -38.50 39.15
CA LEU A 356 -24.69 -39.08 40.42
C LEU A 356 -25.17 -38.29 41.63
N GLN A 357 -25.26 -36.96 41.52
CA GLN A 357 -25.73 -36.10 42.60
C GLN A 357 -27.24 -36.24 42.86
N ASN A 358 -28.04 -36.56 41.84
CA ASN A 358 -29.48 -36.67 41.97
C ASN A 358 -29.90 -37.96 42.71
N GLN A 359 -30.39 -37.86 43.94
CA GLN A 359 -30.75 -39.02 44.77
C GLN A 359 -31.92 -39.84 44.21
N SER A 360 -32.82 -39.25 43.43
CA SER A 360 -34.01 -39.93 42.90
C SER A 360 -33.77 -40.73 41.61
N MET A 361 -32.57 -40.63 41.01
CA MET A 361 -32.22 -41.37 39.80
C MET A 361 -32.01 -42.86 40.08
N ASP A 362 -32.36 -43.70 39.10
CA ASP A 362 -32.25 -45.15 39.15
C ASP A 362 -30.80 -45.63 39.43
N PRO A 363 -30.59 -46.63 40.31
CA PRO A 363 -29.26 -47.12 40.65
C PRO A 363 -28.44 -47.65 39.46
N SER A 364 -29.07 -48.23 38.46
CA SER A 364 -28.41 -48.73 37.25
C SER A 364 -27.84 -47.58 36.41
N ILE A 365 -28.61 -46.49 36.27
CA ILE A 365 -28.17 -45.28 35.56
C ILE A 365 -27.00 -44.61 36.29
N LYS A 366 -27.04 -44.59 37.63
CA LYS A 366 -25.92 -44.09 38.43
C LYS A 366 -24.66 -44.93 38.30
N ALA A 367 -24.79 -46.26 38.29
CA ALA A 367 -23.66 -47.15 38.07
C ALA A 367 -23.00 -46.89 36.71
N ALA A 368 -23.81 -46.77 35.64
CA ALA A 368 -23.32 -46.45 34.30
C ALA A 368 -22.62 -45.07 34.22
N ALA A 369 -23.17 -44.04 34.87
CA ALA A 369 -22.53 -42.72 34.95
C ALA A 369 -21.19 -42.77 35.71
N GLY A 370 -21.11 -43.55 36.78
CA GLY A 370 -19.88 -43.79 37.53
C GLY A 370 -18.81 -44.52 36.71
N GLU A 371 -19.21 -45.54 35.95
CA GLU A 371 -18.28 -46.24 35.03
C GLU A 371 -17.79 -45.33 33.90
N TYR A 372 -18.65 -44.48 33.34
CA TYR A 372 -18.26 -43.49 32.34
C TYR A 372 -17.18 -42.54 32.87
N LEU A 373 -17.40 -41.93 34.05
CA LEU A 373 -16.41 -41.05 34.68
C LEU A 373 -15.11 -41.80 34.99
N LYS A 374 -15.20 -43.04 35.49
CA LYS A 374 -14.01 -43.86 35.76
C LYS A 374 -13.21 -44.11 34.48
N LYS A 375 -13.86 -44.46 33.37
CA LYS A 375 -13.21 -44.66 32.07
C LYS A 375 -12.55 -43.38 31.56
N MET A 376 -13.22 -42.24 31.73
CA MET A 376 -12.71 -40.94 31.33
C MET A 376 -11.42 -40.56 32.06
N PHE A 377 -11.38 -40.68 33.38
CA PHE A 377 -10.19 -40.36 34.18
C PHE A 377 -9.10 -41.43 34.18
N SER A 378 -9.38 -42.62 33.65
CA SER A 378 -8.35 -43.67 33.48
C SER A 378 -7.62 -43.55 32.14
N ASN A 379 -8.11 -42.70 31.24
CA ASN A 379 -7.55 -42.49 29.89
C ASN A 379 -6.72 -41.19 29.77
N ASP A 380 -6.74 -40.33 30.80
CA ASP A 380 -5.73 -39.28 31.02
C ASP A 380 -4.53 -39.88 31.76
#